data_AF-A0A067R324-F1
#
_entry.id   AF-A0A067R324-F1
#
_cell.length_a   1.000
_cell.length_b   1.000
_cell.length_c   1.000
_cell.angle_alpha   90.00
_cell.angle_beta   90.00
_cell.angle_gamma   90.00
#
_symmetry.space_group_name_H-M   'P 1'
#
loop_
_entity.id
_entity.type
_entity.pdbx_description
1 polymer ?
#
loop_
_entity_poly.entity_id
_entity_poly.type
_entity_poly.pdbx_seq_one_letter_code
_entity_poly.pdbx_strand_id
1 'polypeptide(L)'
;RRKRRQRQRRFWIHPILRTRREYGHFATLFEELTRHEDKFFKYFRMSLTTFNELLSLLQDRLKRQDTIMRESIPPAERLTEQQLT
;
A
#
# COMPACT_ATOMS: atom_id res chain seq x y z
N ARG A 1 25.53 -29.37 -10.27
CA ARG A 1 24.46 -28.33 -10.14
C ARG A 1 24.91 -27.06 -10.88
N ARG A 2 24.37 -26.75 -12.07
CA ARG A 2 24.71 -25.51 -12.82
C ARG A 2 24.19 -24.30 -12.04
N LYS A 3 25.08 -23.45 -11.50
CA LYS A 3 24.69 -22.14 -10.94
C LYS A 3 24.13 -21.31 -12.10
N ARG A 4 22.82 -21.04 -12.13
CA ARG A 4 22.24 -20.01 -13.00
C ARG A 4 23.02 -18.72 -12.70
N ARG A 5 23.72 -18.16 -13.69
CA ARG A 5 24.35 -16.84 -13.57
C ARG A 5 23.23 -15.86 -13.21
N GLN A 6 23.16 -15.42 -11.95
CA GLN A 6 22.19 -14.40 -11.55
C GLN A 6 22.55 -13.14 -12.32
N ARG A 7 21.65 -12.70 -13.23
CA ARG A 7 21.76 -11.38 -13.84
C ARG A 7 21.78 -10.36 -12.71
N GLN A 8 22.79 -9.48 -12.72
CA GLN A 8 22.83 -8.30 -11.85
C GLN A 8 21.51 -7.55 -12.04
N ARG A 9 20.70 -7.44 -10.98
CA ARG A 9 19.46 -6.67 -11.04
C ARG A 9 19.85 -5.21 -11.23
N ARG A 10 19.31 -4.56 -12.27
CA ARG A 10 19.58 -3.14 -12.56
C ARG A 10 19.17 -2.25 -11.39
N PHE A 11 18.08 -2.61 -10.71
CA PHE A 11 17.62 -1.97 -9.48
C PHE A 11 17.12 -3.05 -8.52
N TRP A 12 17.47 -2.94 -7.23
CA TRP A 12 16.89 -3.77 -6.17
C TRP A 12 15.45 -3.33 -5.84
N ILE A 13 15.23 -2.01 -5.81
CA ILE A 13 13.92 -1.35 -5.77
C ILE A 13 13.92 -0.29 -6.89
N HIS A 14 12.92 -0.32 -7.75
CA HIS A 14 12.81 0.64 -8.85
C HIS A 14 12.59 2.06 -8.30
N PRO A 15 13.20 3.13 -8.87
CA PRO A 15 13.04 4.50 -8.38
C PRO A 15 11.57 4.95 -8.23
N ILE A 16 10.70 4.52 -9.15
CA ILE A 16 9.24 4.78 -9.09
C ILE A 16 8.61 4.28 -7.78
N LEU A 17 9.09 3.16 -7.24
CA LEU A 17 8.58 2.61 -5.98
C LEU A 17 9.12 3.36 -4.74
N ARG A 18 10.19 4.15 -4.90
CA ARG A 18 10.72 5.01 -3.83
C ARG A 18 9.85 6.25 -3.65
N THR A 19 9.28 6.76 -4.73
CA THR A 19 8.43 7.96 -4.71
C THR A 19 6.97 7.66 -4.35
N ARG A 20 6.67 6.46 -3.83
CA ARG A 20 5.30 6.05 -3.49
C ARG A 20 4.63 6.92 -2.42
N ARG A 21 5.43 7.54 -1.54
CA ARG A 21 4.90 8.44 -0.49
C ARG A 21 4.39 9.76 -1.05
N GLU A 22 4.93 10.19 -2.18
CA GLU A 22 4.58 11.48 -2.80
C GLU A 22 3.58 11.29 -3.93
N TYR A 23 3.79 10.28 -4.79
CA TYR A 23 2.98 10.05 -5.99
C TYR A 23 2.25 8.71 -5.99
N GLY A 24 2.30 7.96 -4.89
CA GLY A 24 1.60 6.69 -4.78
C GLY A 24 0.09 6.90 -4.75
N HIS A 25 -0.63 5.91 -5.25
CA HIS A 25 -2.09 5.95 -5.37
C HIS A 25 -2.76 6.22 -4.03
N PHE A 26 -2.29 5.57 -2.96
CA PHE A 26 -2.78 5.82 -1.61
C PHE A 26 -2.50 7.24 -1.14
N ALA A 27 -1.30 7.77 -1.35
CA ALA A 27 -0.91 9.09 -0.85
C ALA A 27 -1.71 10.23 -1.49
N THR A 28 -2.04 10.12 -2.78
CA THR A 28 -2.77 11.17 -3.50
C THR A 28 -4.28 10.96 -3.46
N LEU A 29 -4.75 9.73 -3.69
CA LEU A 29 -6.17 9.45 -3.89
C LEU A 29 -6.92 9.24 -2.58
N PHE A 30 -6.29 8.66 -1.55
CA PHE A 30 -6.99 8.31 -0.31
C PHE A 30 -7.53 9.57 0.38
N GLU A 31 -6.70 10.61 0.54
CA GLU A 31 -7.12 11.85 1.18
C GLU A 31 -8.25 12.53 0.40
N GLU A 32 -8.15 12.54 -0.94
CA GLU A 32 -9.16 13.14 -1.80
C GLU A 32 -10.50 12.37 -1.77
N LEU A 33 -10.45 11.04 -1.69
CA LEU A 33 -11.64 10.20 -1.51
C LEU A 33 -12.25 10.37 -0.13
N THR A 34 -11.46 10.52 0.94
CA THR A 34 -12.03 10.72 2.29
C THR A 34 -12.84 12.01 2.44
N ARG A 35 -12.62 13.00 1.57
CA ARG A 35 -13.43 14.24 1.52
C ARG A 35 -14.77 14.05 0.79
N HIS A 36 -14.93 12.97 0.03
CA HIS A 36 -16.10 12.66 -0.79
C HIS A 36 -16.58 11.23 -0.52
N GLU A 37 -17.42 11.08 0.49
CA GLU A 37 -17.87 9.76 0.97
C GLU A 37 -18.58 8.92 -0.11
N ASP A 38 -19.31 9.57 -1.03
CA ASP A 38 -19.94 8.95 -2.19
C ASP A 38 -18.90 8.30 -3.13
N LYS A 39 -17.81 9.02 -3.42
CA LYS A 39 -16.70 8.51 -4.23
C LYS A 39 -15.91 7.46 -3.49
N PHE A 40 -15.69 7.64 -2.18
CA PHE A 40 -15.02 6.65 -1.33
C PHE A 40 -15.75 5.31 -1.40
N PHE A 41 -17.06 5.32 -1.18
CA PHE A 41 -17.87 4.10 -1.25
C PHE A 41 -17.84 3.47 -2.64
N LYS A 42 -17.89 4.26 -3.71
CA LYS A 42 -17.80 3.75 -5.09
C LYS A 42 -16.45 3.10 -5.38
N TYR A 43 -15.37 3.67 -4.85
CA TYR A 43 -14.01 3.20 -5.06
C TYR A 43 -13.69 1.97 -4.21
N PHE A 44 -13.87 2.06 -2.89
CA PHE A 44 -13.52 1.00 -1.94
C PHE A 44 -14.62 -0.05 -1.73
N ARG A 45 -15.83 0.19 -2.25
CA ARG A 45 -17.01 -0.68 -2.05
C ARG A 45 -17.40 -0.88 -0.58
N MET A 46 -16.96 0.03 0.29
CA MET A 46 -17.27 0.08 1.72
C MET A 46 -17.24 1.54 2.21
N SER A 47 -17.92 1.83 3.32
CA SER A 47 -17.86 3.15 3.93
C SER A 47 -16.51 3.39 4.60
N LEU A 48 -16.20 4.66 4.86
CA LEU A 48 -14.99 5.04 5.61
C LEU A 48 -14.99 4.44 7.02
N THR A 49 -16.16 4.36 7.65
CA THR A 49 -16.33 3.75 8.97
C THR A 49 -15.95 2.26 8.95
N THR A 50 -16.51 1.49 8.02
CA THR A 50 -16.17 0.06 7.87
C THR A 50 -14.70 -0.15 7.52
N PHE A 51 -14.12 0.73 6.69
CA PHE A 51 -12.69 0.69 6.39
C PHE A 51 -11.85 0.87 7.67
N ASN A 52 -12.18 1.86 8.50
CA ASN A 52 -11.46 2.13 9.75
C ASN A 52 -11.63 1.00 10.79
N GLU A 53 -12.81 0.41 10.89
CA GLU A 53 -13.06 -0.77 11.74
C GLU A 53 -12.22 -1.96 11.28
N LEU A 54 -12.24 -2.25 9.98
CA LEU A 54 -11.45 -3.34 9.39
C LEU A 54 -9.95 -3.09 9.58
N LEU A 55 -9.51 -1.85 9.40
CA LEU A 55 -8.14 -1.45 9.63
C LEU A 55 -7.74 -1.66 11.10
N SER A 56 -8.59 -1.28 12.06
CA SER A 56 -8.34 -1.50 13.48
C SER A 56 -8.19 -2.98 13.83
N LEU A 57 -9.01 -3.85 13.24
CA LEU A 57 -8.95 -5.30 13.46
C LEU A 57 -7.71 -5.95 12.82
N LEU A 58 -7.30 -5.45 11.65
CA LEU A 58 -6.24 -6.06 10.85
C LEU A 58 -4.89 -5.37 11.01
N GLN A 59 -4.82 -4.20 11.65
CA GLN A 59 -3.59 -3.40 11.71
C GLN A 59 -2.41 -4.21 12.23
N ASP A 60 -2.61 -5.03 13.28
CA ASP A 60 -1.53 -5.77 13.92
C ASP A 60 -1.03 -6.91 13.04
N ARG A 61 -1.92 -7.51 12.23
CA ARG A 61 -1.56 -8.57 11.27
C ARG A 61 -0.95 -8.01 10.00
N LEU A 62 -1.35 -6.81 9.60
CA LEU A 62 -0.89 -6.15 8.39
C LEU A 62 0.38 -5.33 8.63
N LYS A 63 0.64 -4.85 9.86
CA LYS A 63 1.83 -4.07 10.19
C LYS A 63 3.06 -4.93 10.03
N ARG A 64 4.00 -4.42 9.24
CA ARG A 64 5.35 -4.97 9.12
C ARG A 64 6.34 -3.92 9.60
N GLN A 65 7.47 -4.40 10.09
CA GLN A 65 8.53 -3.55 10.63
C GLN A 65 9.28 -2.85 9.50
N ASP A 66 9.62 -1.58 9.73
CA ASP A 66 10.55 -0.85 8.88
C ASP A 66 11.97 -1.38 9.06
N THR A 67 12.71 -1.41 7.96
CA THR A 67 14.11 -1.84 7.96
C THR A 67 14.97 -0.71 7.44
N ILE A 68 16.27 -0.71 7.79
CA ILE A 68 17.26 0.26 7.26
C ILE A 68 17.24 0.30 5.73
N MET A 69 16.92 -0.83 5.09
CA MET A 69 16.95 -0.98 3.65
C MET A 69 15.69 -0.50 2.93
N ARG A 70 14.53 -0.59 3.60
CA ARG A 70 13.24 -0.13 3.04
C ARG A 70 12.20 0.04 4.13
N GLU A 71 11.29 0.96 3.84
CA GLU A 71 10.09 1.19 4.62
C GLU A 71 9.00 0.21 4.21
N SER A 72 8.38 -0.37 5.22
CA SER A 72 7.22 -1.22 5.13
C SER A 72 6.04 -0.46 4.51
N ILE A 73 5.15 -1.19 3.85
CA ILE A 73 3.88 -0.65 3.39
C ILE A 73 2.96 -0.53 4.62
N PRO A 74 2.44 0.67 4.94
CA PRO A 74 1.51 0.88 6.04
C PRO A 74 0.29 -0.04 5.93
N PRO A 75 -0.31 -0.44 7.07
CA PRO A 75 -1.52 -1.26 7.08
C PRO A 75 -2.67 -0.69 6.24
N ALA A 76 -2.88 0.63 6.29
CA ALA A 76 -3.93 1.31 5.52
C ALA A 76 -3.69 1.20 4.01
N GLU A 77 -2.49 1.56 3.53
CA GLU A 77 -2.08 1.41 2.12
C GLU A 77 -2.14 -0.06 1.67
N ARG A 78 -1.78 -1.00 2.55
CA ARG A 78 -1.89 -2.43 2.22
C ARG A 78 -3.35 -2.87 2.10
N LEU A 79 -4.23 -2.36 2.96
CA LEU A 79 -5.65 -2.71 2.94
C LEU A 79 -6.34 -2.19 1.67
N THR A 80 -5.97 -1.00 1.19
CA THR A 80 -6.48 -0.45 -0.08
C THR A 80 -6.05 -1.28 -1.28
N GLU A 81 -4.79 -1.72 -1.31
CA GLU A 81 -4.23 -2.51 -2.43
C GLU A 81 -4.82 -3.94 -2.50
N GLN A 82 -5.24 -4.52 -1.38
CA GLN A 82 -5.85 -5.85 -1.33
C GLN A 82 -7.26 -5.92 -1.95
N GLN A 83 -7.94 -4.78 -2.13
CA GLN A 83 -9.30 -4.73 -2.69
C GLN A 83 -9.32 -4.56 -4.22
N LEU A 84 -8.17 -4.28 -4.85
CA LEU A 84 -8.05 -4.02 -6.29
C LEU A 84 -7.58 -5.24 -7.13
N THR A 85 -7.38 -6.38 -6.50
CA THR A 85 -6.98 -7.67 -7.12
C THR A 85 -8.05 -8.72 -6.97
#